data_AF-A0A2Z6NTS5-F1
#
_entry.id   AF-A0A2Z6NTS5-F1
#
_cell.length_a   1.000
_cell.length_b   1.000
_cell.length_c   1.000
_cell.angle_alpha   90.00
_cell.angle_beta   90.00
_cell.angle_gamma   90.00
#
_symmetry.space_group_name_H-M   'P 1'
#
loop_
_entity.id
_entity.type
_entity.pdbx_description
1 polymer ?
#
loop_
_entity_poly.entity_id
_entity_poly.type
_entity_poly.pdbx_seq_one_letter_code
_entity_poly.pdbx_strand_id
1 'polypeptide(L)'
;MGPFPAGVILHSYLGSAEMVPEFSKLGAYFSFSGFLMSLKANKAKKMLKMVSSNRILLETDAPDALPKSNIDSLFFVEGDNSLSEELHGQRKASSSTSGSSPANSSQVLTDASMLPKETLNHPANIHNVSC
;
A
#
# COMPACT_ATOMS: atom_id res chain seq x y z
N MET A 1 -0.93 -13.62 -24.84
CA MET A 1 -2.34 -13.27 -24.61
C MET A 1 -3.13 -14.56 -24.64
N GLY A 2 -4.00 -14.79 -23.64
CA GLY A 2 -4.75 -16.04 -23.48
C GLY A 2 -6.07 -16.06 -24.26
N PRO A 3 -6.95 -17.05 -24.02
CA PRO A 3 -8.19 -17.22 -24.78
C PRO A 3 -9.25 -16.16 -24.47
N PHE A 4 -9.05 -15.35 -23.43
CA PHE A 4 -9.96 -14.26 -23.03
C PHE A 4 -9.44 -12.93 -23.57
N PRO A 5 -10.11 -12.29 -24.55
CA PRO A 5 -9.62 -11.06 -25.20
C PRO A 5 -9.43 -9.89 -24.23
N ALA A 6 -10.27 -9.78 -23.20
CA ALA A 6 -10.18 -8.76 -22.16
C ALA A 6 -9.20 -9.12 -21.02
N GLY A 7 -8.60 -10.32 -21.06
CA GLY A 7 -7.81 -10.86 -19.96
C GLY A 7 -8.66 -11.35 -18.79
N VAL A 8 -7.99 -11.79 -17.73
CA VAL A 8 -8.59 -12.25 -16.47
C VAL A 8 -7.81 -11.59 -15.33
N ILE A 9 -8.49 -11.13 -14.29
CA ILE A 9 -7.84 -10.63 -13.08
C ILE A 9 -8.07 -11.63 -11.95
N LEU A 10 -6.98 -12.12 -11.36
CA LEU A 10 -7.01 -12.87 -10.12
C LEU A 10 -6.84 -11.88 -8.98
N HIS A 11 -7.96 -11.46 -8.42
CA HIS A 11 -8.01 -10.57 -7.25
C HIS A 11 -7.37 -11.24 -6.03
N SER A 12 -6.63 -10.45 -5.23
CA SER A 12 -6.05 -10.82 -3.94
C SER A 12 -5.37 -12.20 -3.95
N TYR A 13 -4.48 -12.43 -4.93
CA TYR A 13 -3.95 -13.76 -5.21
C TYR A 13 -2.98 -14.24 -4.11
N LEU A 14 -3.34 -15.35 -3.44
CA LEU A 14 -2.54 -16.02 -2.41
C LEU A 14 -2.23 -17.50 -2.73
N GLY A 15 -2.39 -17.86 -4.01
CA GLY A 15 -2.18 -19.22 -4.51
C GLY A 15 -0.73 -19.68 -4.48
N SER A 16 -0.46 -20.86 -5.07
CA SER A 16 0.90 -21.38 -5.18
C SER A 16 1.64 -20.76 -6.36
N ALA A 17 2.97 -20.78 -6.31
CA ALA A 17 3.81 -20.40 -7.45
C ALA A 17 3.58 -21.30 -8.67
N GLU A 18 3.19 -22.55 -8.44
CA GLU A 18 3.02 -23.58 -9.49
C GLU A 18 1.79 -23.34 -10.37
N MET A 19 0.77 -22.63 -9.87
CA MET A 19 -0.41 -22.29 -10.68
C MET A 19 -0.20 -21.04 -11.56
N VAL A 20 0.78 -20.21 -11.24
CA VAL A 20 1.03 -18.94 -11.95
C VAL A 20 1.26 -19.14 -13.46
N PRO A 21 2.05 -20.12 -13.93
CA PRO A 21 2.26 -20.34 -15.37
C PRO A 21 0.96 -20.66 -16.11
N GLU A 22 0.11 -21.51 -15.54
CA GLU A 22 -1.15 -21.92 -16.19
C GLU A 22 -2.13 -20.75 -16.27
N PHE A 23 -2.28 -19.96 -15.21
CA PHE A 23 -3.09 -18.75 -15.25
C PHE A 23 -2.51 -17.68 -16.20
N SER A 24 -1.19 -17.57 -16.28
CA SER A 24 -0.54 -16.65 -17.21
C SER A 24 -0.81 -17.01 -18.68
N LYS A 25 -0.85 -18.31 -19.02
CA LYS A 25 -1.26 -18.79 -20.36
C LYS A 25 -2.70 -18.39 -20.67
N LEU A 26 -3.57 -18.37 -19.66
CA LEU A 26 -4.95 -17.89 -19.80
C LEU A 26 -5.07 -16.37 -19.90
N GLY A 27 -3.95 -15.64 -19.85
CA GLY A 27 -3.93 -14.19 -19.94
C GLY A 27 -4.16 -13.47 -18.62
N ALA A 28 -3.99 -14.17 -17.49
CA ALA A 28 -4.24 -13.60 -16.18
C ALA A 28 -3.29 -12.46 -15.81
N TYR A 29 -3.83 -11.52 -15.04
CA TYR A 29 -3.15 -10.55 -14.20
C TYR A 29 -3.39 -10.92 -12.74
N PHE A 30 -2.42 -10.64 -11.87
CA PHE A 30 -2.44 -11.06 -10.47
C PHE A 30 -2.44 -9.80 -9.60
N SER A 31 -3.52 -9.59 -8.87
CA SER A 31 -3.62 -8.51 -7.90
C SER A 31 -3.14 -8.96 -6.53
N PHE A 32 -2.42 -8.10 -5.83
CA PHE A 32 -1.90 -8.37 -4.49
C PHE A 32 -2.33 -7.28 -3.52
N SER A 33 -2.89 -7.71 -2.40
CA SER A 33 -3.30 -6.85 -1.29
C SER A 33 -2.43 -7.06 -0.04
N GLY A 34 -2.77 -6.37 1.06
CA GLY A 34 -2.11 -6.56 2.35
C GLY A 34 -2.20 -7.99 2.90
N PHE A 35 -3.14 -8.83 2.43
CA PHE A 35 -3.18 -10.24 2.81
C PHE A 35 -1.92 -11.00 2.42
N LEU A 36 -1.21 -10.55 1.37
CA LEU A 36 0.08 -11.11 0.97
C LEU A 36 1.09 -11.13 2.12
N MET A 37 1.05 -10.14 3.01
CA MET A 37 1.96 -10.01 4.14
C MET A 37 1.76 -11.08 5.22
N SER A 38 0.61 -11.75 5.22
CA SER A 38 0.35 -12.89 6.12
C SER A 38 0.91 -14.22 5.57
N LEU A 39 1.33 -14.25 4.30
CA LEU A 39 1.91 -15.43 3.69
C LEU A 39 3.35 -15.64 4.16
N LYS A 40 3.77 -16.90 4.33
CA LYS A 40 5.18 -17.22 4.65
C LYS A 40 6.11 -16.59 3.60
N ALA A 41 7.12 -15.84 4.05
CA ALA A 41 7.99 -15.04 3.17
C ALA A 41 8.60 -15.85 2.01
N ASN A 42 9.03 -17.10 2.25
CA ASN A 42 9.57 -17.96 1.20
C ASN A 42 8.53 -18.34 0.13
N LYS A 43 7.27 -18.57 0.55
CA LYS A 43 6.16 -18.85 -0.36
C LYS A 43 5.82 -17.61 -1.19
N ALA A 44 5.71 -16.44 -0.54
CA ALA A 44 5.46 -15.17 -1.21
C ALA A 44 6.54 -14.85 -2.25
N LYS A 45 7.83 -14.93 -1.86
CA LYS A 45 8.96 -14.70 -2.77
C LYS A 45 8.97 -15.66 -3.96
N LYS A 46 8.72 -16.95 -3.74
CA LYS A 46 8.67 -17.95 -4.82
C LYS A 46 7.52 -17.65 -5.80
N MET A 47 6.36 -17.28 -5.26
CA MET A 47 5.18 -16.92 -6.07
C MET A 47 5.41 -15.64 -6.87
N LEU A 48 5.82 -14.54 -6.23
CA LEU A 48 6.07 -13.26 -6.90
C LEU A 48 7.12 -13.36 -8.00
N LYS A 49 8.18 -14.15 -7.80
CA LYS A 49 9.20 -14.41 -8.84
C LYS A 49 8.65 -15.12 -10.07
N MET A 50 7.55 -15.86 -9.94
CA MET A 50 6.93 -16.56 -11.07
C MET A 50 5.99 -15.65 -11.86
N VAL A 51 5.46 -14.59 -11.24
CA VAL A 51 4.57 -13.64 -11.91
C VAL A 51 5.42 -12.68 -12.74
N SER A 52 5.09 -12.52 -14.02
CA SER A 52 5.74 -11.53 -14.86
C SER A 52 5.43 -10.12 -14.37
N SER A 53 6.42 -9.23 -14.34
CA SER A 53 6.27 -7.88 -13.77
C SER A 53 5.15 -7.06 -14.44
N ASN A 54 4.92 -7.25 -15.75
CA ASN A 54 3.83 -6.60 -16.49
C ASN A 54 2.44 -7.19 -16.24
N ARG A 55 2.33 -8.16 -15.32
CA ARG A 55 1.08 -8.82 -14.91
C ARG A 55 0.79 -8.68 -13.42
N ILE A 56 1.59 -7.90 -12.71
CA ILE A 56 1.40 -7.59 -11.29
C ILE A 56 0.50 -6.36 -11.18
N LEU A 57 -0.56 -6.49 -10.39
CA LEU A 57 -1.42 -5.40 -9.96
C LEU A 57 -1.32 -5.26 -8.43
N LEU A 58 -1.49 -4.04 -7.94
CA LEU A 58 -1.53 -3.74 -6.51
C LEU A 58 -2.91 -3.20 -6.16
N GLU A 59 -3.44 -3.67 -5.02
CA GLU A 59 -4.72 -3.22 -4.50
C GLU A 59 -4.66 -3.12 -2.97
N THR A 60 -5.60 -2.40 -2.36
CA THR A 60 -5.68 -2.32 -0.89
C THR A 60 -6.51 -3.44 -0.30
N ASP A 61 -7.53 -3.92 -1.03
CA ASP A 61 -8.53 -4.88 -0.53
C ASP A 61 -9.12 -4.43 0.82
N ALA A 62 -9.35 -3.11 0.90
CA ALA A 62 -9.97 -2.46 2.05
C ALA A 62 -11.45 -2.87 2.15
N PRO A 63 -11.98 -3.04 3.37
CA PRO A 63 -11.36 -2.68 4.66
C PRO A 63 -10.49 -3.79 5.28
N ASP A 64 -10.42 -4.98 4.68
CA ASP A 64 -10.01 -6.21 5.38
C ASP A 64 -8.49 -6.47 5.33
N ALA A 65 -7.82 -6.13 4.24
CA ALA A 65 -6.41 -6.47 4.03
C ALA A 65 -5.45 -5.39 4.57
N LEU A 66 -5.59 -5.02 5.84
CA LEU A 66 -4.72 -4.04 6.47
C LEU A 66 -3.24 -4.49 6.42
N PRO A 67 -2.32 -3.69 5.85
CA PRO A 67 -0.90 -4.04 5.76
C PRO A 67 -0.25 -4.17 7.14
N LYS A 68 0.59 -5.19 7.32
CA LYS A 68 1.40 -5.40 8.53
C LYS A 68 2.77 -4.72 8.39
N SER A 69 2.80 -3.40 8.23
CA SER A 69 4.05 -2.64 8.16
C SER A 69 4.40 -2.02 9.51
N ASN A 70 5.69 -1.98 9.86
CA ASN A 70 6.16 -1.06 10.90
C ASN A 70 6.18 0.35 10.31
N ILE A 71 5.39 1.26 10.87
CA ILE A 71 5.27 2.66 10.42
C ILE A 71 6.65 3.35 10.46
N ASP A 72 7.52 2.94 11.39
CA ASP A 72 8.89 3.46 11.54
C ASP A 72 9.81 3.13 10.35
N SER A 73 9.39 2.22 9.47
CA SER A 73 10.12 1.85 8.25
C SER A 73 9.62 2.54 6.98
N LEU A 74 8.58 3.37 7.09
CA LEU A 74 8.07 4.14 5.96
C LEU A 74 8.99 5.33 5.68
N PHE A 75 9.52 5.40 4.47
CA PHE A 75 10.18 6.59 3.96
C PHE A 75 9.17 7.35 3.11
N PHE A 76 8.93 8.61 3.46
CA PHE A 76 8.14 9.50 2.62
C PHE A 76 8.95 9.85 1.38
N VAL A 77 8.33 9.76 0.20
CA VAL A 77 8.91 10.29 -1.03
C VAL A 77 8.67 11.79 -1.01
N GLU A 78 9.76 12.56 -1.01
CA GLU A 78 9.70 14.03 -1.00
C GLU A 78 9.03 14.54 -2.28
N GLY A 79 8.00 15.39 -2.13
CA GLY A 79 7.22 15.97 -3.24
C GLY A 79 5.73 15.60 -3.28
N ASP A 80 5.20 14.88 -2.29
CA ASP A 80 3.78 14.55 -2.22
C ASP A 80 2.94 15.74 -1.71
N ASN A 81 2.44 16.55 -2.64
CA ASN A 81 1.58 17.72 -2.36
C ASN A 81 0.17 17.35 -1.85
N SER A 82 -0.13 16.07 -1.62
CA SER A 82 -1.42 15.60 -1.10
C SER A 82 -1.54 15.72 0.43
N LEU A 83 -0.46 16.05 1.13
CA LEU A 83 -0.47 16.29 2.57
C LEU A 83 -1.03 17.69 2.86
N SER A 84 -2.33 17.73 3.18
CA SER A 84 -3.05 18.92 3.62
C SER A 84 -2.48 19.46 4.93
N GLU A 85 -2.63 20.77 5.15
CA GLU A 85 -2.01 21.66 6.15
C GLU A 85 -2.02 21.23 7.64
N GLU A 86 -2.53 20.06 7.99
CA GLU A 86 -2.67 19.58 9.37
C GLU A 86 -1.32 19.17 10.02
N LEU A 87 -0.26 18.99 9.23
CA LEU A 87 1.11 18.85 9.76
C LEU A 87 1.77 20.18 10.16
N HIS A 88 1.25 21.33 9.70
CA HIS A 88 1.87 22.64 9.97
C HIS A 88 1.33 23.36 11.22
N GLY A 89 0.15 22.99 11.73
CA GLY A 89 -0.49 23.64 12.88
C GLY A 89 0.18 23.37 14.23
N GLN A 90 0.88 22.25 14.38
CA GLN A 90 1.39 21.81 15.70
C GLN A 90 2.81 22.30 16.03
N ARG A 91 3.47 23.04 15.13
CA ARG A 91 4.82 23.58 15.35
C ARG A 91 4.84 24.98 16.01
N LYS A 92 3.69 25.65 16.20
CA LYS A 92 3.63 27.05 16.68
C LYS A 92 3.17 27.28 18.13
N ALA A 93 2.78 26.25 18.88
CA ALA A 93 2.31 26.43 20.27
C ALA A 93 3.39 26.25 21.36
N SER A 94 4.65 25.98 21.00
CA SER A 94 5.74 25.71 21.95
C SER A 94 7.00 26.53 21.63
N SER A 95 6.85 27.85 21.51
CA SER A 95 7.99 28.78 21.46
C SER A 95 7.90 29.83 22.58
N SER A 96 8.30 29.42 23.78
CA SER A 96 8.91 30.24 24.84
C SER A 96 9.42 29.22 25.88
N THR A 97 10.71 28.97 26.13
CA THR A 97 11.85 29.88 26.29
C THR A 97 13.20 29.13 26.20
N SER A 98 14.15 29.72 25.46
CA SER A 98 15.62 29.74 25.62
C SER A 98 16.47 28.46 25.79
N GLY A 99 17.37 28.21 24.82
CA GLY A 99 18.79 27.88 25.09
C GLY A 99 19.41 26.62 24.45
N SER A 100 20.03 26.79 23.27
CA SER A 100 21.18 26.05 22.68
C SER A 100 21.16 24.51 22.45
N SER A 101 20.98 24.13 21.18
CA SER A 101 21.69 23.13 20.30
C SER A 101 22.06 21.69 20.79
N PRO A 102 22.26 20.70 19.88
CA PRO A 102 21.21 19.82 19.36
C PRO A 102 21.50 18.32 19.58
N ALA A 103 20.58 17.48 19.12
CA ALA A 103 20.66 16.00 18.96
C ALA A 103 20.04 15.14 20.07
N ASN A 104 18.70 15.09 20.08
CA ASN A 104 17.95 13.83 20.21
C ASN A 104 16.45 14.15 20.01
N SER A 105 15.82 13.67 18.94
CA SER A 105 14.37 13.84 18.77
C SER A 105 13.65 12.52 19.06
N SER A 106 13.30 12.36 20.33
CA SER A 106 12.15 11.57 20.75
C SER A 106 10.91 12.30 20.25
N GLN A 107 10.09 11.71 19.37
CA GLN A 107 8.86 12.33 18.90
C GLN A 107 7.66 11.40 19.08
N VAL A 108 6.70 11.97 19.80
CA VAL A 108 5.45 11.45 20.34
C VAL A 108 4.53 10.89 19.26
N LEU A 109 3.99 9.69 19.52
CA LEU A 109 3.01 8.97 18.72
C LEU A 109 1.68 9.76 18.65
N THR A 110 1.21 10.05 17.45
CA THR A 110 -0.18 10.48 17.21
C THR A 110 -0.94 9.29 16.62
N ASP A 111 -2.03 8.93 17.29
CA ASP A 111 -2.79 7.70 17.08
C ASP A 111 -3.67 7.80 15.82
N ALA A 112 -3.42 6.94 14.83
CA ALA A 112 -4.14 6.88 13.55
C ALA A 112 -5.62 6.45 13.69
N SER A 113 -6.08 6.23 14.92
CA SER A 113 -7.44 5.93 15.36
C SER A 113 -8.47 7.06 15.13
N MET A 114 -8.04 8.28 14.83
CA MET A 114 -8.89 9.48 14.87
C MET A 114 -9.53 9.92 13.53
N LEU A 115 -9.29 9.23 12.41
CA LEU A 115 -9.92 9.57 11.12
C LEU A 115 -11.16 8.70 10.83
N PRO A 116 -12.32 9.28 10.41
CA PRO A 116 -13.50 8.50 10.06
C PRO A 116 -13.21 7.51 8.93
N LYS A 117 -13.56 6.23 9.12
CA LYS A 117 -13.26 5.15 8.17
C LYS A 117 -14.01 5.30 6.83
N GLU A 118 -15.08 6.07 6.82
CA GLU A 118 -15.97 6.24 5.67
C GLU A 118 -15.42 7.16 4.57
N THR A 119 -14.44 8.02 4.85
CA THR A 119 -13.93 9.02 3.88
C THR A 119 -12.82 8.50 2.96
N LEU A 120 -12.20 7.35 3.27
CA LEU A 120 -11.04 6.85 2.52
C LEU A 120 -11.39 5.94 1.33
N ASN A 121 -12.58 5.35 1.29
CA ASN A 121 -13.02 4.42 0.22
C ASN A 121 -14.11 5.00 -0.69
N HIS A 122 -14.29 6.32 -0.71
CA HIS A 122 -15.36 6.95 -1.48
C HIS A 122 -15.08 6.86 -3.00
N PRO A 123 -16.04 6.45 -3.84
CA PRO A 123 -15.84 6.26 -5.28
C PRO A 123 -15.41 7.54 -6.01
N ALA A 124 -15.72 8.72 -5.44
CA ALA A 124 -15.25 10.01 -5.97
C ALA A 124 -13.73 10.23 -5.86
N ASN A 125 -12.97 9.41 -5.14
CA ASN A 125 -11.50 9.51 -5.09
C ASN A 125 -10.79 8.75 -6.22
N ILE A 126 -11.51 7.97 -7.04
CA ILE A 126 -10.94 7.25 -8.19
C ILE A 126 -10.81 8.22 -9.37
N HIS A 127 -9.67 8.88 -9.48
CA HIS A 127 -9.36 9.73 -10.63
C HIS A 127 -8.45 8.96 -11.59
N ASN A 128 -8.99 8.69 -12.77
CA ASN A 128 -8.39 8.06 -13.95
C ASN A 128 -8.38 6.52 -13.97
N VAL A 129 -9.43 5.97 -14.56
CA VAL A 129 -9.40 4.69 -15.27
C VAL A 129 -9.51 5.02 -16.76
N SER A 130 -8.37 5.17 -17.43
CA SER A 130 -8.35 5.36 -18.89
C SER A 130 -8.32 3.98 -19.56
N CYS A 131 -9.36 3.66 -20.32
CA CYS A 131 -9.49 2.45 -21.13
C CYS A 131 -8.46 2.38 -22.27
#